data_AF-A0A8H7QIN6-F1
#
_entry.id   AF-A0A8H7QIN6-F1
#
_cell.length_a   1.000
_cell.length_b   1.000
_cell.length_c   1.000
_cell.angle_alpha   90.00
_cell.angle_beta   90.00
_cell.angle_gamma   90.00
#
_symmetry.space_group_name_H-M   'P 1'
#
loop_
_entity.id
_entity.type
_entity.pdbx_description
1 polymer ?
#
loop_
_entity_poly.entity_id
_entity_poly.type
_entity_poly.pdbx_seq_one_letter_code
_entity_poly.pdbx_strand_id
1 'polypeptide(L)'
;MNNSARSRLVRWRLGRFTAMDREEWPCADFGAQISRDHFLTCRAIDPDLISSLPVSPPGVNRIDFALSSLPTKAKSRPPPFWPALLTILWLIDTLCHPLKNIPEDPDPGRSWFNYPC
;
A
#
# COMPACT_ATOMS: atom_id res chain seq x y z
N MET A 1 16.36 -0.84 -0.80
CA MET A 1 14.97 -0.33 -0.92
C MET A 1 15.00 1.10 -1.41
N ASN A 2 14.30 1.43 -2.51
CA ASN A 2 14.19 2.82 -2.95
C ASN A 2 13.47 3.62 -1.82
N ASN A 3 13.97 4.80 -1.44
CA ASN A 3 13.50 5.53 -0.23
C ASN A 3 11.96 5.73 -0.23
N SER A 4 11.37 5.81 -1.41
CA SER A 4 9.94 5.97 -1.64
C SER A 4 9.11 4.75 -1.19
N ALA A 5 9.57 3.51 -1.40
CA ALA A 5 8.87 2.31 -0.94
C ALA A 5 8.84 2.23 0.60
N ARG A 6 9.95 2.54 1.27
CA ARG A 6 10.00 2.59 2.75
C ARG A 6 9.07 3.65 3.30
N SER A 7 9.14 4.85 2.71
CA SER A 7 8.29 5.96 3.11
C SER A 7 6.80 5.62 3.01
N ARG A 8 6.37 4.91 1.94
CA ARG A 8 4.98 4.47 1.77
C ARG A 8 4.54 3.48 2.85
N LEU A 9 5.37 2.48 3.18
CA LEU A 9 5.07 1.53 4.27
C LEU A 9 4.95 2.23 5.63
N VAL A 10 5.86 3.15 5.93
CA VAL A 10 5.86 3.91 7.18
C VAL A 10 4.60 4.79 7.26
N ARG A 11 4.26 5.50 6.19
CA ARG A 11 3.04 6.33 6.13
C ARG A 11 1.77 5.50 6.30
N TRP A 12 1.74 4.30 5.73
CA TRP A 12 0.65 3.36 5.96
C TRP A 12 0.55 2.99 7.44
N ARG A 13 1.63 2.53 8.06
CA ARG A 13 1.63 2.15 9.50
C ARG A 13 1.24 3.30 10.43
N LEU A 14 1.58 4.54 10.09
CA LEU A 14 1.23 5.72 10.88
C LEU A 14 -0.19 6.25 10.63
N GLY A 15 -0.99 5.60 9.78
CA GLY A 15 -2.34 6.10 9.44
C GLY A 15 -2.35 7.42 8.69
N ARG A 16 -1.21 7.81 8.09
CA ARG A 16 -1.04 9.12 7.44
C ARG A 16 -1.80 9.26 6.11
N PHE A 17 -2.33 8.16 5.57
CA PHE A 17 -3.16 8.17 4.35
C PHE A 17 -4.64 8.47 4.64
N THR A 18 -5.14 8.09 5.83
CA THR A 18 -6.55 8.22 6.24
C THR A 18 -6.84 9.52 6.99
N ALA A 19 -5.82 10.32 7.30
CA ALA A 19 -5.93 11.60 7.98
C ALA A 19 -6.10 12.79 7.01
N MET A 20 -6.41 12.53 5.73
CA MET A 20 -6.65 13.58 4.75
C MET A 20 -8.14 13.77 4.54
N ASP A 21 -8.67 14.86 5.11
CA ASP A 21 -9.97 15.39 4.77
C ASP A 21 -9.88 15.98 3.36
N ARG A 22 -10.27 15.18 2.37
CA ARG A 22 -10.33 15.58 0.97
C ARG A 22 -11.77 15.88 0.63
N GLU A 23 -12.02 17.06 0.06
CA GLU A 23 -13.34 17.45 -0.43
C GLU A 23 -13.83 16.49 -1.52
N GLU A 24 -12.94 16.04 -2.42
CA GLU A 24 -13.28 15.10 -3.49
C GLU A 24 -12.36 13.88 -3.50
N TRP A 25 -12.96 12.72 -3.25
CA TRP A 25 -12.39 11.42 -3.51
C TRP A 25 -13.09 10.81 -4.73
N PRO A 26 -12.34 10.23 -5.70
CA PRO A 26 -12.93 9.70 -6.94
C PRO A 26 -13.86 8.49 -6.73
N CYS A 27 -13.95 7.97 -5.50
CA CYS A 27 -14.64 6.73 -5.15
C CYS A 27 -15.45 6.81 -3.85
N ALA A 28 -15.50 7.98 -3.19
CA ALA A 28 -16.29 8.20 -1.98
C ALA A 28 -17.13 9.46 -2.14
N ASP A 29 -18.32 9.47 -1.56
CA ASP A 29 -19.21 10.63 -1.58
C ASP A 29 -18.53 11.83 -0.87
N PHE A 30 -18.87 13.04 -1.30
CA PHE A 30 -18.29 14.29 -0.79
C PHE A 30 -18.36 14.33 0.75
N GLY A 31 -17.22 14.51 1.41
CA GLY A 31 -17.11 14.57 2.88
C GLY A 31 -17.08 13.23 3.63
N ALA A 32 -16.98 12.08 2.93
CA ALA A 32 -16.81 10.79 3.60
C ALA A 32 -15.39 10.63 4.17
N GLN A 33 -15.31 10.22 5.45
CA GLN A 33 -14.04 9.86 6.08
C GLN A 33 -13.51 8.55 5.47
N ILE A 34 -12.32 8.58 4.88
CA ILE A 34 -11.69 7.37 4.32
C ILE A 34 -11.06 6.54 5.42
N SER A 35 -11.63 5.36 5.65
CA SER A 35 -11.04 4.32 6.50
C SER A 35 -9.99 3.51 5.72
N ARG A 36 -9.16 2.75 6.45
CA ARG A 36 -8.19 1.84 5.81
C ARG A 36 -8.88 0.74 4.99
N ASP A 37 -10.08 0.35 5.41
CA ASP A 37 -10.86 -0.71 4.76
C ASP A 37 -11.49 -0.23 3.44
N HIS A 38 -11.71 1.07 3.29
CA HIS A 38 -12.17 1.64 2.02
C HIS A 38 -11.22 1.28 0.88
N PHE A 39 -9.90 1.27 1.10
CA PHE A 39 -8.92 0.92 0.06
C PHE A 39 -9.03 -0.52 -0.43
N LEU A 40 -9.68 -1.42 0.32
CA LEU A 40 -9.90 -2.81 -0.12
C LEU A 40 -11.04 -2.93 -1.13
N THR A 41 -11.96 -1.96 -1.16
CA THR A 41 -13.13 -1.92 -2.04
C THR A 41 -13.12 -0.71 -2.99
N CYS A 42 -12.07 0.10 -2.93
CA CYS A 42 -11.89 1.29 -3.73
C CYS A 42 -11.80 0.93 -5.21
N ARG A 43 -12.69 1.51 -6.04
CA ARG A 43 -12.72 1.27 -7.50
C ARG A 43 -11.44 1.71 -8.23
N ALA A 44 -10.66 2.59 -7.62
CA ALA A 44 -9.39 3.05 -8.20
C ALA A 44 -8.23 2.06 -7.98
N ILE A 45 -8.44 1.02 -7.17
CA ILE A 45 -7.44 -0.03 -6.93
C ILE A 45 -7.94 -1.31 -7.59
N ASP A 46 -7.08 -1.93 -8.40
CA ASP A 46 -7.39 -3.18 -9.08
C ASP A 46 -7.69 -4.30 -8.04
N PRO A 47 -8.88 -4.94 -8.09
CA PRO A 47 -9.23 -6.02 -7.18
C PRO A 47 -8.29 -7.24 -7.30
N ASP A 48 -7.62 -7.45 -8.43
CA ASP A 48 -6.64 -8.53 -8.61
C ASP A 48 -5.38 -8.30 -7.79
N LEU A 49 -4.98 -7.04 -7.58
CA LEU A 49 -3.89 -6.68 -6.69
C LEU A 49 -4.24 -7.02 -5.23
N ILE A 50 -5.46 -6.67 -4.80
CA ILE A 50 -5.94 -6.99 -3.44
C ILE A 50 -6.04 -8.51 -3.26
N SER A 51 -6.51 -9.23 -4.28
CA SER A 51 -6.63 -10.69 -4.26
C SER A 51 -5.27 -11.39 -4.19
N SER A 52 -4.22 -10.76 -4.70
CA SER A 52 -2.83 -11.24 -4.62
C SER A 52 -2.22 -11.14 -3.22
N LEU A 53 -2.82 -10.37 -2.30
CA LEU A 53 -2.37 -10.30 -0.91
C LEU A 53 -2.77 -11.57 -0.12
N PRO A 54 -2.06 -11.92 0.97
CA PRO A 54 -2.49 -13.02 1.83
C PRO A 54 -3.89 -12.74 2.41
N VAL A 55 -4.68 -13.80 2.63
CA VAL A 55 -6.02 -13.70 3.21
C VAL A 55 -5.89 -13.30 4.69
N SER A 56 -6.53 -12.19 5.07
CA SER A 56 -6.49 -11.72 6.46
C SER A 56 -7.52 -12.42 7.34
N PRO A 57 -7.23 -12.55 8.65
CA PRO A 57 -8.23 -12.95 9.64
C PRO A 57 -9.42 -11.97 9.69
N PRO A 58 -10.60 -12.42 10.15
CA PRO A 58 -11.76 -11.55 10.35
C PRO A 58 -11.42 -10.35 11.25
N GLY A 59 -11.84 -9.16 10.84
CA GLY A 59 -11.58 -7.92 11.58
C GLY A 59 -10.17 -7.35 11.40
N VAL A 60 -9.30 -7.97 10.59
CA VAL A 60 -7.97 -7.45 10.26
C VAL A 60 -7.93 -6.96 8.81
N ASN A 61 -7.49 -5.72 8.62
CA ASN A 61 -7.30 -5.14 7.30
C ASN A 61 -6.26 -5.95 6.50
N ARG A 62 -6.57 -6.28 5.24
CA ARG A 62 -5.74 -7.18 4.42
C ARG A 62 -4.37 -6.62 4.10
N ILE A 63 -4.25 -5.30 3.92
CA ILE A 63 -2.95 -4.64 3.68
C ILE A 63 -2.13 -4.65 4.97
N ASP A 64 -2.75 -4.39 6.13
CA ASP A 64 -2.06 -4.50 7.43
C ASP A 64 -1.56 -5.92 7.70
N PHE A 65 -2.36 -6.94 7.36
CA PHE A 65 -1.95 -8.34 7.47
C PHE A 65 -0.81 -8.70 6.51
N ALA A 66 -0.85 -8.21 5.28
CA ALA A 66 0.25 -8.39 4.33
C ALA A 66 1.56 -7.78 4.85
N LEU A 67 1.48 -6.62 5.52
CA LEU A 67 2.62 -5.94 6.12
C LEU A 67 3.17 -6.64 7.36
N SER A 68 2.32 -7.23 8.19
CA SER A 68 2.74 -8.03 9.34
C SER A 68 3.33 -9.38 8.93
N SER A 69 2.92 -9.89 7.76
CA SER A 69 3.44 -11.12 7.15
C SER A 69 4.79 -10.96 6.45
N LEU A 70 5.34 -9.75 6.39
CA LEU A 70 6.66 -9.52 5.81
C LEU A 70 7.75 -10.16 6.70
N PRO A 71 8.70 -10.91 6.13
CA PRO A 71 9.78 -11.47 6.91
C PRO A 71 10.65 -10.36 7.52
N THR A 72 11.00 -10.53 8.79
CA THR A 72 11.84 -9.58 9.55
C THR A 72 13.31 -9.62 9.15
N LYS A 73 13.75 -10.70 8.48
CA LYS A 73 15.13 -10.90 8.04
C LYS A 73 15.30 -10.48 6.59
N ALA A 74 16.25 -9.58 6.34
CA ALA A 74 16.60 -9.08 5.00
C ALA A 74 17.08 -10.18 4.02
N LYS A 75 17.55 -11.33 4.52
CA LYS A 75 18.02 -12.47 3.72
C LYS A 75 16.90 -13.40 3.23
N SER A 76 15.67 -13.21 3.68
CA SER A 76 14.54 -14.01 3.21
C SER A 76 14.18 -13.65 1.77
N ARG A 77 13.71 -14.61 0.98
CA ARG A 77 13.16 -14.35 -0.37
C ARG A 77 11.96 -13.39 -0.27
N PRO A 78 11.74 -12.48 -1.25
CA PRO A 78 10.53 -11.66 -1.23
C PRO A 78 9.29 -12.55 -1.24
N PRO A 79 8.27 -12.24 -0.44
CA PRO A 79 7.00 -12.94 -0.56
C PRO A 79 6.40 -12.70 -1.95
N PRO A 80 5.63 -13.66 -2.49
CA PRO A 80 5.06 -13.56 -3.83
C PRO A 80 4.12 -12.36 -4.00
N PHE A 81 3.47 -11.92 -2.91
CA PHE A 81 2.60 -10.75 -2.89
C PHE A 81 3.35 -9.41 -2.81
N TRP A 82 4.69 -9.42 -2.67
CA TRP A 82 5.48 -8.21 -2.47
C TRP A 82 5.30 -7.16 -3.58
N PRO A 83 5.34 -7.53 -4.88
CA PRO A 83 5.11 -6.57 -5.96
C PRO A 83 3.71 -5.94 -5.86
N ALA A 84 2.68 -6.76 -5.67
CA ALA A 84 1.30 -6.29 -5.55
C ALA A 84 1.13 -5.32 -4.36
N LEU A 85 1.71 -5.63 -3.21
CA LEU A 85 1.68 -4.77 -2.03
C LEU A 85 2.31 -3.40 -2.30
N LEU A 86 3.45 -3.35 -2.99
CA LEU A 86 4.10 -2.08 -3.34
C LEU A 86 3.27 -1.26 -4.34
N THR A 87 2.68 -1.91 -5.33
CA THR A 87 1.79 -1.27 -6.30
C THR A 87 0.54 -0.70 -5.62
N ILE A 88 -0.09 -1.45 -4.71
CA ILE A 88 -1.24 -0.96 -3.93
C ILE A 88 -0.86 0.29 -3.13
N LEU A 89 0.27 0.27 -2.42
CA LEU A 89 0.72 1.41 -1.63
C LEU A 89 1.09 2.61 -2.49
N TRP A 90 1.56 2.39 -3.72
CA TRP A 90 1.78 3.46 -4.69
C TRP A 90 0.47 4.09 -5.16
N LEU A 91 -0.52 3.27 -5.52
CA LEU A 91 -1.85 3.72 -5.93
C LEU A 91 -2.52 4.52 -4.81
N ILE A 92 -2.44 4.04 -3.57
CA ILE A 92 -2.96 4.77 -2.40
C ILE A 92 -2.25 6.12 -2.25
N ASP A 93 -0.94 6.16 -2.40
CA ASP A 93 -0.17 7.39 -2.25
C ASP A 93 -0.48 8.43 -3.34
N THR A 94 -0.67 7.98 -4.59
CA THR A 94 -1.08 8.84 -5.71
C THR A 94 -2.51 9.33 -5.55
N LEU A 95 -3.43 8.50 -5.05
CA LEU A 95 -4.80 8.89 -4.74
C LEU A 95 -4.86 9.91 -3.58
N CYS A 96 -4.06 9.74 -2.54
CA CYS A 96 -3.96 10.69 -1.43
C CYS A 96 -3.28 12.01 -1.85
N HIS A 97 -2.34 11.97 -2.80
CA HIS A 97 -1.54 13.13 -3.20
C HIS A 97 -1.50 13.34 -4.73
N PRO A 98 -2.62 13.60 -5.41
CA PRO A 98 -2.65 13.65 -6.88
C PRO A 98 -1.89 14.85 -7.46
N LEU A 99 -1.62 15.88 -6.66
CA LEU A 99 -0.78 17.02 -7.07
C LEU A 99 0.73 16.71 -6.97
N LYS A 100 1.11 15.62 -6.30
CA LYS A 100 2.52 15.22 -6.19
C LYS A 100 2.85 14.26 -7.32
N ASN A 101 3.93 14.57 -8.04
CA ASN A 101 4.52 13.60 -8.96
C ASN A 101 5.21 12.50 -8.14
N ILE A 102 4.49 11.39 -7.91
CA ILE A 102 5.01 10.22 -7.19
C ILE A 102 5.47 9.22 -8.24
N PRO A 103 6.79 9.08 -8.47
CA PRO A 103 7.29 8.17 -9.49
C PRO A 103 6.87 6.74 -9.17
N GLU A 104 6.47 6.01 -10.21
CA GLU A 104 6.24 4.58 -10.15
C GLU A 104 7.56 3.87 -9.79
N ASP A 105 7.45 2.71 -9.13
CA ASP A 105 8.63 1.89 -8.84
C ASP A 105 8.88 1.00 -10.08
N PRO A 106 9.94 1.21 -10.88
CA PRO A 106 10.11 0.53 -12.17
C PRO A 106 10.36 -0.98 -12.03
N ASP A 107 10.70 -1.46 -10.83
CA ASP A 107 10.75 -2.88 -10.52
C ASP A 107 10.46 -3.11 -9.02
N PRO A 108 9.19 -3.24 -8.63
CA PRO A 108 8.82 -3.40 -7.22
C PRO A 108 9.41 -4.70 -6.63
N GLY A 109 9.66 -5.73 -7.43
CA GLY A 109 10.32 -6.97 -7.02
C GLY A 109 11.80 -6.80 -6.67
N ARG A 110 12.56 -6.01 -7.45
CA ARG A 110 13.99 -5.72 -7.18
C ARG A 110 14.22 -4.91 -5.92
N SER A 111 13.26 -4.11 -5.49
CA SER A 111 13.38 -3.28 -4.27
C SER A 111 13.73 -4.09 -3.01
N TRP A 112 13.39 -5.39 -3.02
CA TRP A 112 13.67 -6.36 -1.98
C TRP A 112 15.15 -6.75 -1.86
N PHE A 113 15.84 -6.95 -2.99
CA PHE A 113 17.22 -7.45 -3.02
C PHE A 113 18.28 -6.37 -2.74
N ASN A 114 17.90 -5.08 -2.76
CA ASN A 114 18.77 -3.95 -2.46
C ASN A 114 18.96 -3.73 -0.93
N TYR A 115 19.14 -4.80 -0.16
CA TYR A 115 19.55 -4.76 1.25
C TYR A 115 21.03 -5.17 1.35
N PRO A 116 21.96 -4.28 1.74
CA PRO A 116 23.26 -4.73 2.22
C PRO A 116 23.05 -5.42 3.57
N CYS A 117 23.86 -6.44 3.83
CA CYS A 117 23.97 -7.09 5.13
C CYS A 117 24.45 -6.10 6.19
#